data_AF-A0A2U1Q2T2-F1
#
_entry.id   AF-A0A2U1Q2T2-F1
#
_cell.length_a   1.000
_cell.length_b   1.000
_cell.length_c   1.000
_cell.angle_alpha   90.00
_cell.angle_beta   90.00
_cell.angle_gamma   90.00
#
_symmetry.space_group_name_H-M   'P 1'
#
loop_
_entity.id
_entity.type
_entity.pdbx_description
1 polymer ?
#
loop_
_entity_poly.entity_id
_entity_poly.type
_entity_poly.pdbx_seq_one_letter_code
_entity_poly.pdbx_strand_id
1 'polypeptide(L)'
;MKQKTCFVLFCVISSINVAISVESFPVSSRRHNGRDNLKLFVFGDSYVDTGNWPKTYGGSWHEPYGITFPGSPSGRFSDGRVLTDYIAGILGTKSPITYLGWKSGEKKSVRYGMNFAYGGTGVFNTFVNQPNMTTQIDYFQQYVQQKKIPLNSSSIAILSVAGNDYATYFTSNHTLKELPDLTKSIVEQLVSNAKRIHELGVKKIGITAMQPIGCLPQFTVSTSYQNCSDSGNSVAEFHNQVLVESIRKLNNETDTALFVILDLYKAFSSVLNLQKNISADSPFSDSNIHVMVYREFNGGDFA
;
A
#
# COMPACT_ATOMS: atom_id res chain seq x y z
N MET A 1 -36.95 43.74 47.58
CA MET A 1 -36.89 42.36 48.13
C MET A 1 -35.90 41.56 47.30
N LYS A 2 -34.86 41.00 47.97
CA LYS A 2 -34.02 39.80 47.66
C LYS A 2 -33.61 39.52 46.20
N GLN A 3 -32.39 39.11 45.81
CA GLN A 3 -31.04 38.99 46.38
C GLN A 3 -30.20 38.31 45.25
N LYS A 4 -28.90 38.64 45.15
CA LYS A 4 -27.78 37.79 44.65
C LYS A 4 -27.74 37.41 43.16
N THR A 5 -26.63 37.08 42.49
CA THR A 5 -25.17 37.30 42.55
C THR A 5 -24.63 36.53 41.33
N CYS A 6 -23.66 37.08 40.58
CA CYS A 6 -22.61 36.38 39.81
C CYS A 6 -21.73 37.51 39.24
N PHE A 7 -20.49 37.82 39.63
CA PHE A 7 -19.29 37.08 40.05
C PHE A 7 -18.73 36.10 39.00
N VAL A 8 -17.73 36.63 38.25
CA VAL A 8 -16.47 35.98 37.83
C VAL A 8 -16.63 34.98 36.66
N LEU A 9 -15.86 35.00 35.57
CA LEU A 9 -14.39 35.07 35.44
C LEU A 9 -14.01 35.45 33.99
N PHE A 10 -12.97 36.26 33.85
CA PHE A 10 -12.16 36.37 32.63
C PHE A 10 -11.57 34.99 32.29
N CYS A 11 -11.96 34.38 31.17
CA CYS A 11 -11.20 33.27 30.60
C CYS A 11 -10.76 33.65 29.18
N VAL A 12 -9.51 34.09 29.14
CA VAL A 12 -8.63 34.11 27.97
C VAL A 12 -8.61 32.69 27.38
N ILE A 13 -9.23 32.48 26.23
CA ILE A 13 -8.88 31.33 25.38
C ILE A 13 -8.12 31.91 24.20
N SER A 14 -6.81 31.99 24.42
CA SER A 14 -5.79 32.07 23.40
C SER A 14 -6.16 31.18 22.22
N SER A 15 -6.25 31.78 21.03
CA SER A 15 -6.24 31.06 19.76
C SER A 15 -4.92 30.33 19.68
N ILE A 16 -4.88 29.07 20.12
CA ILE A 16 -3.75 28.19 19.83
C ILE A 16 -3.82 27.91 18.34
N ASN A 17 -3.14 28.75 17.55
CA ASN A 17 -2.64 28.35 16.26
C ASN A 17 -1.65 27.21 16.52
N VAL A 18 -2.12 25.96 16.47
CA VAL A 18 -1.22 24.82 16.28
C VAL A 18 -0.72 24.93 14.84
N ALA A 19 0.29 25.78 14.65
CA ALA A 19 1.18 25.62 13.52
C ALA A 19 1.84 24.26 13.72
N ILE A 20 1.35 23.24 13.02
CA ILE A 20 2.10 22.01 12.84
C ILE A 20 3.32 22.43 12.03
N SER A 21 4.43 22.68 12.72
CA SER A 21 5.74 22.74 12.09
C SER A 21 5.93 21.39 11.41
N VAL A 22 5.74 21.38 10.08
CA VAL A 22 6.37 20.37 9.25
C VAL A 22 7.85 20.68 9.39
N GLU A 23 8.52 20.02 10.33
CA GLU A 23 9.97 19.96 10.29
C GLU A 23 10.32 19.34 8.94
N SER A 24 10.72 20.20 8.02
CA SER A 24 11.46 19.80 6.84
C SER A 24 12.74 19.20 7.37
N PHE A 25 12.76 17.88 7.53
CA PHE A 25 14.00 17.18 7.80
C PHE A 25 14.95 17.54 6.66
N PRO A 26 16.06 18.25 6.93
CA PRO A 26 17.03 18.47 5.89
C PRO A 26 17.48 17.08 5.46
N VAL A 27 17.35 16.76 4.17
CA VAL A 27 17.97 15.58 3.58
C VAL A 27 19.47 15.81 3.66
N SER A 28 20.03 15.55 4.83
CA SER A 28 21.45 15.47 5.04
C SER A 28 21.91 14.24 4.29
N SER A 29 22.67 14.44 3.23
CA SER A 29 23.44 13.41 2.55
C SER A 29 24.59 12.92 3.45
N ARG A 30 24.29 12.52 4.69
CA ARG A 30 25.18 11.66 5.45
C ARG A 30 25.22 10.33 4.72
N ARG A 31 26.36 10.04 4.07
CA ARG A 31 26.73 8.68 3.66
C ARG A 31 26.78 7.81 4.91
N HIS A 32 25.64 7.28 5.32
CA HIS A 32 25.58 6.22 6.32
C HIS A 32 26.02 4.92 5.64
N ASN A 33 27.16 4.39 6.09
CA ASN A 33 27.66 3.04 5.76
C ASN A 33 26.65 1.89 6.00
N GLY A 34 25.45 2.16 6.55
CA GLY A 34 24.37 1.18 6.75
C GLY A 34 23.42 1.00 5.57
N ARG A 35 23.40 1.89 4.56
CA ARG A 35 22.47 1.78 3.41
C ARG A 35 22.82 0.64 2.45
N ASP A 36 24.08 0.23 2.36
CA ASP A 36 24.53 -0.80 1.41
C ASP A 36 24.01 -2.22 1.69
N ASN A 37 23.44 -2.46 2.88
CA ASN A 37 22.97 -3.76 3.36
C ASN A 37 21.45 -3.86 3.57
N LEU A 38 20.69 -2.80 3.28
CA LEU A 38 19.24 -2.77 3.41
C LEU A 38 18.60 -3.74 2.41
N LYS A 39 17.67 -4.56 2.91
CA LYS A 39 16.87 -5.49 2.10
C LYS A 39 15.40 -5.15 2.25
N LEU A 40 14.73 -4.99 1.13
CA LEU A 40 13.31 -4.70 1.04
C LEU A 40 12.56 -5.96 0.59
N PHE A 41 11.67 -6.46 1.44
CA PHE A 41 10.75 -7.54 1.12
C PHE A 41 9.35 -6.97 0.91
N VAL A 42 8.70 -7.35 -0.17
CA VAL A 42 7.43 -6.73 -0.55
C VAL A 42 6.37 -7.79 -0.79
N PHE A 43 5.18 -7.58 -0.24
CA PHE A 43 4.05 -8.48 -0.29
C PHE A 43 2.80 -7.67 -0.65
N GLY A 44 1.93 -8.26 -1.46
CA GLY A 44 0.62 -7.72 -1.74
C GLY A 44 0.22 -7.78 -3.20
N ASP A 45 -0.38 -6.70 -3.67
CA ASP A 45 -1.12 -6.65 -4.93
C ASP A 45 -0.45 -5.80 -6.03
N SER A 46 -1.26 -5.30 -6.97
CA SER A 46 -0.87 -4.51 -8.14
C SER A 46 -0.15 -3.21 -7.77
N TYR A 47 -0.41 -2.62 -6.60
CA TYR A 47 0.25 -1.38 -6.18
C TYR A 47 1.74 -1.54 -5.93
N VAL A 48 2.19 -2.78 -5.70
CA VAL A 48 3.57 -3.09 -5.33
C VAL A 48 4.20 -4.16 -6.21
N ASP A 49 3.46 -4.81 -7.11
CA ASP A 49 3.99 -5.81 -8.04
C ASP A 49 4.91 -5.16 -9.10
N THR A 50 6.12 -5.71 -9.22
CA THR A 50 7.14 -5.29 -10.20
C THR A 50 7.40 -6.32 -11.29
N GLY A 51 6.49 -7.28 -11.49
CA GLY A 51 6.52 -8.28 -12.56
C GLY A 51 6.58 -9.73 -12.08
N ASN A 52 5.78 -10.12 -11.10
CA ASN A 52 5.61 -11.53 -10.71
C ASN A 52 4.57 -12.28 -11.54
N TRP A 53 3.73 -11.58 -12.31
CA TRP A 53 2.87 -12.23 -13.30
C TRP A 53 3.70 -12.86 -14.44
N PRO A 54 3.35 -14.07 -14.92
CA PRO A 54 3.97 -14.64 -16.12
C PRO A 54 3.73 -13.75 -17.35
N LYS A 55 4.76 -13.55 -18.18
CA LYS A 55 4.69 -12.71 -19.39
C LYS A 55 3.60 -13.12 -20.38
N THR A 56 3.27 -14.41 -20.43
CA THR A 56 2.29 -14.98 -21.36
C THR A 56 0.84 -14.61 -21.03
N TYR A 57 0.54 -14.29 -19.77
CA TYR A 57 -0.83 -14.04 -19.30
C TYR A 57 -1.00 -12.72 -18.54
N GLY A 58 0.08 -12.12 -18.05
CA GLY A 58 0.03 -10.89 -17.27
C GLY A 58 -0.25 -9.68 -18.15
N GLY A 59 -1.40 -9.04 -17.93
CA GLY A 59 -1.76 -7.79 -18.62
C GLY A 59 -0.70 -6.70 -18.46
N SER A 60 0.01 -6.67 -17.32
CA SER A 60 1.11 -5.72 -17.02
C SER A 60 2.38 -5.88 -17.89
N TRP A 61 2.41 -6.89 -18.77
CA TRP A 61 3.45 -7.10 -19.78
C TRP A 61 3.08 -6.60 -21.18
N HIS A 62 1.98 -5.85 -21.30
CA HIS A 62 1.53 -5.24 -22.55
C HIS A 62 1.43 -3.72 -22.41
N GLU A 63 1.44 -2.99 -23.52
CA GLU A 63 1.15 -1.55 -23.49
C GLU A 63 -0.28 -1.32 -22.97
N PRO A 64 -0.53 -0.22 -22.23
CA PRO A 64 0.33 0.94 -22.00
C PRO A 64 1.27 0.82 -20.77
N TYR A 65 1.41 -0.36 -20.17
CA TYR A 65 2.27 -0.51 -19.00
C TYR A 65 3.74 -0.28 -19.33
N GLY A 66 4.44 0.44 -18.46
CA GLY A 66 5.87 0.70 -18.57
C GLY A 66 6.32 1.77 -19.59
N ILE A 67 5.41 2.46 -20.29
CA ILE A 67 5.75 3.50 -21.29
C ILE A 67 6.53 4.70 -20.73
N THR A 68 6.31 5.12 -19.47
CA THR A 68 7.08 6.20 -18.81
C THR A 68 8.29 5.66 -18.06
N PHE A 69 8.20 4.44 -17.53
CA PHE A 69 9.33 3.73 -16.96
C PHE A 69 9.11 2.20 -17.00
N PRO A 70 10.05 1.42 -17.55
CA PRO A 70 11.37 1.78 -18.09
C PRO A 70 11.35 2.20 -19.59
N GLY A 71 10.20 2.50 -20.17
CA GLY A 71 10.02 2.74 -21.61
C GLY A 71 9.50 1.52 -22.38
N SER A 72 9.14 0.45 -21.68
CA SER A 72 8.51 -0.76 -22.23
C SER A 72 7.83 -1.57 -21.11
N PRO A 73 6.90 -2.49 -21.43
CA PRO A 73 6.23 -3.29 -20.41
C PRO A 73 7.19 -4.07 -19.52
N SER A 74 7.04 -3.88 -18.20
CA SER A 74 7.95 -4.43 -17.19
C SER A 74 7.27 -5.33 -16.16
N GLY A 75 5.98 -5.61 -16.33
CA GLY A 75 5.17 -6.37 -15.38
C GLY A 75 4.61 -5.53 -14.22
N ARG A 76 4.86 -4.22 -14.22
CA ARG A 76 4.27 -3.24 -13.29
C ARG A 76 2.86 -2.85 -13.75
N PHE A 77 1.93 -2.75 -12.81
CA PHE A 77 0.56 -2.27 -13.09
C PHE A 77 0.48 -0.73 -13.10
N SER A 78 1.42 -0.10 -13.80
CA SER A 78 1.48 1.34 -14.07
C SER A 78 2.18 1.57 -15.41
N ASP A 79 1.94 2.72 -16.03
CA ASP A 79 2.76 3.24 -17.13
C ASP A 79 4.24 3.40 -16.72
N GLY A 80 4.52 3.47 -15.41
CA GLY A 80 5.86 3.65 -14.90
C GLY A 80 6.12 2.90 -13.61
N ARG A 81 6.61 3.65 -12.63
CA ARG A 81 7.00 3.15 -11.30
C ARG A 81 5.78 2.84 -10.43
N VAL A 82 5.88 1.79 -9.64
CA VAL A 82 4.88 1.43 -8.62
C VAL A 82 5.38 1.75 -7.21
N LEU A 83 4.56 1.59 -6.17
CA LEU A 83 4.88 1.99 -4.79
C LEU A 83 6.21 1.38 -4.29
N THR A 84 6.50 0.14 -4.68
CA THR A 84 7.78 -0.54 -4.41
C THR A 84 8.99 0.26 -4.86
N ASP A 85 8.94 0.85 -6.07
CA ASP A 85 10.06 1.60 -6.63
C ASP A 85 10.29 2.92 -5.86
N TYR A 86 9.20 3.60 -5.47
CA TYR A 86 9.27 4.84 -4.70
C TYR A 86 9.79 4.58 -3.28
N ILE A 87 9.29 3.55 -2.60
CA ILE A 87 9.78 3.16 -1.28
C ILE A 87 11.26 2.78 -1.33
N ALA A 88 11.67 1.99 -2.34
CA ALA A 88 13.08 1.66 -2.53
C ALA A 88 13.94 2.92 -2.69
N GLY A 89 13.50 3.89 -3.49
CA GLY A 89 14.16 5.18 -3.67
C GLY A 89 14.29 5.98 -2.37
N ILE A 90 13.21 6.10 -1.60
CA ILE A 90 13.19 6.79 -0.29
C ILE A 90 14.17 6.14 0.70
N LEU A 91 14.23 4.81 0.71
CA LEU A 91 15.14 4.05 1.56
C LEU A 91 16.59 4.07 1.06
N GLY A 92 16.86 4.65 -0.11
CA GLY A 92 18.19 4.69 -0.73
C GLY A 92 18.68 3.31 -1.20
N THR A 93 17.77 2.42 -1.58
CA THR A 93 18.05 1.10 -2.14
C THR A 93 17.49 0.98 -3.57
N LYS A 94 17.66 -0.19 -4.22
CA LYS A 94 17.03 -0.49 -5.51
C LYS A 94 15.79 -1.34 -5.31
N SER A 95 14.88 -1.29 -6.28
CA SER A 95 13.72 -2.18 -6.30
C SER A 95 14.18 -3.64 -6.26
N PRO A 96 13.59 -4.46 -5.38
CA PRO A 96 13.99 -5.86 -5.22
C PRO A 96 13.69 -6.69 -6.46
N ILE A 97 14.38 -7.84 -6.60
CA ILE A 97 14.08 -8.82 -7.65
C ILE A 97 12.70 -9.45 -7.40
N THR A 98 11.96 -9.80 -8.46
CA THR A 98 10.70 -10.53 -8.34
C THR A 98 10.95 -12.00 -7.95
N TYR A 99 10.05 -12.58 -7.16
CA TYR A 99 10.11 -14.00 -6.79
C TYR A 99 10.06 -14.90 -8.04
N LEU A 100 9.17 -14.59 -9.00
CA LEU A 100 9.07 -15.36 -10.24
C LEU A 100 10.36 -15.24 -11.07
N GLY A 101 10.91 -14.04 -11.23
CA GLY A 101 12.15 -13.83 -11.97
C GLY A 101 13.32 -14.61 -11.37
N TRP A 102 13.43 -14.59 -10.04
CA TRP A 102 14.41 -15.42 -9.33
C TRP A 102 14.20 -16.93 -9.58
N LYS A 103 12.95 -17.42 -9.47
CA LYS A 103 12.60 -18.82 -9.70
C LYS A 103 12.90 -19.27 -11.13
N SER A 104 12.77 -18.36 -12.10
CA SER A 104 13.10 -18.58 -13.51
C SER A 104 14.60 -18.43 -13.84
N GLY A 105 15.45 -18.22 -12.83
CA GLY A 105 16.90 -18.18 -13.00
C GLY A 105 17.45 -16.81 -13.45
N GLU A 106 16.70 -15.72 -13.28
CA GLU A 106 17.24 -14.38 -13.52
C GLU A 106 18.48 -14.14 -12.65
N LYS A 107 19.59 -13.74 -13.28
CA LYS A 107 20.88 -13.46 -12.60
C LYS A 107 20.87 -12.17 -11.77
N LYS A 108 19.71 -11.59 -11.50
CA LYS A 108 19.58 -10.38 -10.68
C LYS A 108 19.93 -10.71 -9.23
N SER A 109 20.66 -9.81 -8.59
CA SER A 109 21.11 -10.01 -7.22
C SER A 109 19.96 -9.85 -6.23
N VAL A 110 19.86 -10.78 -5.29
CA VAL A 110 18.97 -10.71 -4.11
C VAL A 110 19.47 -9.74 -3.04
N ARG A 111 20.55 -8.99 -3.34
CA ARG A 111 21.18 -8.00 -2.45
C ARG A 111 20.17 -7.00 -1.89
N TYR A 112 19.19 -6.57 -2.69
CA TYR A 112 18.22 -5.54 -2.32
C TYR A 112 16.91 -6.10 -1.73
N GLY A 113 16.82 -7.43 -1.54
CA GLY A 113 15.61 -8.13 -1.10
C GLY A 113 14.81 -8.72 -2.26
N MET A 114 13.53 -9.01 -2.03
CA MET A 114 12.67 -9.74 -2.97
C MET A 114 11.22 -9.23 -2.93
N ASN A 115 10.59 -9.14 -4.10
CA ASN A 115 9.19 -8.82 -4.27
C ASN A 115 8.38 -10.10 -4.49
N PHE A 116 7.42 -10.37 -3.60
CA PHE A 116 6.50 -11.51 -3.66
C PHE A 116 5.08 -11.11 -4.07
N ALA A 117 4.81 -9.82 -4.32
CA ALA A 117 3.48 -9.32 -4.66
C ALA A 117 3.00 -9.78 -6.04
N TYR A 118 1.69 -9.98 -6.19
CA TYR A 118 1.03 -10.36 -7.44
C TYR A 118 -0.18 -9.47 -7.68
N GLY A 119 -0.26 -8.80 -8.84
CA GLY A 119 -1.41 -7.98 -9.22
C GLY A 119 -2.76 -8.69 -9.07
N GLY A 120 -3.76 -7.99 -8.51
CA GLY A 120 -5.13 -8.50 -8.31
C GLY A 120 -5.33 -9.38 -7.06
N THR A 121 -4.28 -9.72 -6.34
CA THR A 121 -4.38 -10.58 -5.14
C THR A 121 -4.86 -9.80 -3.92
N GLY A 122 -5.37 -10.54 -2.92
CA GLY A 122 -5.84 -9.99 -1.66
C GLY A 122 -5.14 -10.59 -0.44
N VAL A 123 -5.66 -10.26 0.73
CA VAL A 123 -5.38 -11.00 1.96
C VAL A 123 -5.88 -12.44 1.81
N PHE A 124 -7.08 -12.60 1.25
CA PHE A 124 -7.69 -13.86 0.86
C PHE A 124 -7.66 -14.07 -0.66
N ASN A 125 -8.25 -15.18 -1.11
CA ASN A 125 -8.39 -15.46 -2.53
C ASN A 125 -9.38 -14.48 -3.17
N THR A 126 -8.99 -13.96 -4.33
CA THR A 126 -9.79 -13.06 -5.16
C THR A 126 -10.11 -13.75 -6.48
N PHE A 127 -10.67 -13.06 -7.47
CA PHE A 127 -10.90 -13.66 -8.79
C PHE A 127 -9.64 -13.97 -9.59
N VAL A 128 -8.48 -13.42 -9.22
CA VAL A 128 -7.24 -13.81 -9.87
C VAL A 128 -6.73 -15.11 -9.26
N ASN A 129 -6.38 -16.08 -10.11
CA ASN A 129 -5.76 -17.32 -9.68
C ASN A 129 -4.25 -17.12 -9.46
N GLN A 130 -3.90 -16.27 -8.49
CA GLN A 130 -2.53 -15.98 -8.07
C GLN A 130 -2.38 -16.10 -6.55
N PRO A 131 -1.15 -16.23 -6.03
CA PRO A 131 -0.88 -16.39 -4.61
C PRO A 131 -1.45 -15.23 -3.76
N ASN A 132 -2.40 -15.52 -2.88
CA ASN A 132 -2.83 -14.57 -1.84
C ASN A 132 -1.67 -14.24 -0.89
N MET A 133 -1.81 -13.20 -0.06
CA MET A 133 -0.73 -12.73 0.80
C MET A 133 -0.14 -13.83 1.69
N THR A 134 -0.97 -14.72 2.25
CA THR A 134 -0.48 -15.82 3.10
C THR A 134 0.43 -16.76 2.32
N THR A 135 0.07 -17.10 1.08
CA THR A 135 0.92 -17.91 0.19
C THR A 135 2.19 -17.16 -0.25
N GLN A 136 2.12 -15.84 -0.47
CA GLN A 136 3.31 -15.03 -0.72
C GLN A 136 4.30 -15.10 0.46
N ILE A 137 3.80 -15.12 1.69
CA ILE A 137 4.61 -15.28 2.91
C ILE A 137 5.15 -16.71 3.03
N ASP A 138 4.43 -17.73 2.56
CA ASP A 138 4.95 -19.10 2.48
C ASP A 138 6.20 -19.17 1.59
N TYR A 139 6.19 -18.46 0.45
CA TYR A 139 7.36 -18.37 -0.43
C TYR A 139 8.52 -17.67 0.27
N PHE A 140 8.27 -16.58 1.00
CA PHE A 140 9.29 -15.92 1.79
C PHE A 140 9.86 -16.82 2.89
N GLN A 141 9.02 -17.55 3.62
CA GLN A 141 9.46 -18.49 4.65
C GLN A 141 10.37 -19.57 4.08
N GLN A 142 9.97 -20.21 2.97
CA GLN A 142 10.82 -21.20 2.30
C GLN A 142 12.18 -20.60 1.91
N TYR A 143 12.16 -19.35 1.45
CA TYR A 143 13.35 -18.64 1.03
C TYR A 143 14.33 -18.34 2.18
N VAL A 144 13.80 -17.87 3.32
CA VAL A 144 14.57 -17.60 4.54
C VAL A 144 15.14 -18.90 5.11
N GLN A 145 14.34 -19.96 5.18
CA GLN A 145 14.75 -21.26 5.73
C GLN A 145 15.85 -21.94 4.90
N GLN A 146 15.82 -21.76 3.58
CA GLN A 146 16.88 -22.25 2.68
C GLN A 146 18.18 -21.41 2.77
N LYS A 147 18.24 -20.41 3.67
CA LYS A 147 19.37 -19.47 3.84
C LYS A 147 19.78 -18.75 2.55
N LYS A 148 18.85 -18.61 1.59
CA LYS A 148 19.12 -17.99 0.29
C LYS A 148 19.23 -16.47 0.36
N ILE A 149 18.64 -15.86 1.39
CA ILE A 149 18.86 -14.44 1.73
C ILE A 149 19.13 -14.35 3.25
N PRO A 150 20.28 -13.80 3.68
CA PRO A 150 20.50 -13.49 5.07
C PRO A 150 19.67 -12.25 5.46
N LEU A 151 18.70 -12.46 6.35
CA LEU A 151 18.01 -11.37 7.03
C LEU A 151 18.99 -10.65 7.98
N ASN A 152 18.83 -9.34 8.12
CA ASN A 152 19.61 -8.55 9.06
C ASN A 152 18.71 -7.49 9.72
N SER A 153 19.25 -6.74 10.69
CA SER A 153 18.53 -5.69 11.41
C SER A 153 18.07 -4.52 10.53
N SER A 154 18.53 -4.44 9.28
CA SER A 154 18.14 -3.45 8.27
C SER A 154 17.11 -3.99 7.28
N SER A 155 16.67 -5.24 7.40
CA SER A 155 15.56 -5.78 6.61
C SER A 155 14.26 -5.06 6.93
N ILE A 156 13.51 -4.70 5.89
CA ILE A 156 12.19 -4.05 5.96
C ILE A 156 11.20 -4.88 5.14
N ALA A 157 9.99 -5.06 5.64
CA ALA A 157 8.87 -5.60 4.87
C ALA A 157 7.82 -4.52 4.58
N ILE A 158 7.22 -4.57 3.40
CA ILE A 158 6.06 -3.74 3.01
C ILE A 158 4.91 -4.66 2.62
N LEU A 159 3.74 -4.43 3.20
CA LEU A 159 2.49 -5.13 2.92
C LEU A 159 1.51 -4.12 2.31
N SER A 160 1.09 -4.37 1.08
CA SER A 160 0.15 -3.51 0.35
C SER A 160 -0.99 -4.33 -0.24
N VAL A 161 -2.11 -4.37 0.48
CA VAL A 161 -3.34 -5.04 0.08
C VAL A 161 -4.55 -4.34 0.68
N ALA A 162 -5.68 -4.58 0.01
CA ALA A 162 -6.87 -5.27 0.51
C ALA A 162 -8.05 -4.95 -0.43
N GLY A 163 -7.88 -3.94 -1.30
CA GLY A 163 -8.90 -3.49 -2.25
C GLY A 163 -9.49 -4.63 -3.09
N ASN A 164 -8.67 -5.60 -3.50
CA ASN A 164 -9.13 -6.75 -4.28
C ASN A 164 -10.05 -7.71 -3.50
N ASP A 165 -9.89 -7.83 -2.18
CA ASP A 165 -10.81 -8.59 -1.32
C ASP A 165 -12.21 -7.96 -1.34
N TYR A 166 -12.28 -6.63 -1.17
CA TYR A 166 -13.52 -5.87 -1.23
C TYR A 166 -14.14 -5.90 -2.63
N ALA A 167 -13.32 -5.73 -3.68
CA ALA A 167 -13.78 -5.82 -5.06
C ALA A 167 -14.44 -7.19 -5.32
N THR A 168 -13.79 -8.27 -4.90
CA THR A 168 -14.29 -9.65 -5.04
C THR A 168 -15.58 -9.88 -4.25
N TYR A 169 -15.68 -9.30 -3.06
CA TYR A 169 -16.86 -9.36 -2.23
C TYR A 169 -18.07 -8.68 -2.89
N PHE A 170 -17.90 -7.46 -3.42
CA PHE A 170 -18.99 -6.71 -4.04
C PHE A 170 -19.54 -7.36 -5.31
N THR A 171 -18.67 -7.95 -6.12
CA THR A 171 -19.02 -8.68 -7.34
C THR A 171 -19.69 -10.03 -7.10
N SER A 172 -19.48 -10.64 -5.93
CA SER A 172 -20.06 -11.96 -5.60
C SER A 172 -21.48 -11.85 -5.03
N ASN A 173 -22.14 -10.69 -5.17
CA ASN A 173 -23.50 -10.41 -4.68
C ASN A 173 -23.70 -10.65 -3.18
N HIS A 174 -22.64 -10.54 -2.37
CA HIS A 174 -22.77 -10.59 -0.92
C HIS A 174 -23.47 -9.34 -0.36
N THR A 175 -24.12 -9.49 0.79
CA THR A 175 -24.92 -8.41 1.39
C THR A 175 -24.06 -7.45 2.18
N LEU A 176 -24.28 -6.14 2.08
CA LEU A 176 -23.56 -5.11 2.86
C LEU A 176 -23.61 -5.34 4.38
N LYS A 177 -24.52 -6.18 4.87
CA LYS A 177 -24.66 -6.54 6.30
C LYS A 177 -23.44 -7.29 6.85
N GLU A 178 -22.76 -8.09 6.03
CA GLU A 178 -21.63 -8.92 6.49
C GLU A 178 -20.28 -8.21 6.27
N LEU A 179 -20.28 -7.03 5.64
CA LEU A 179 -19.10 -6.24 5.36
C LEU A 179 -18.26 -5.89 6.63
N PRO A 180 -18.85 -5.60 7.80
CA PRO A 180 -18.06 -5.38 9.01
C PRO A 180 -17.30 -6.63 9.46
N ASP A 181 -17.90 -7.80 9.36
CA ASP A 181 -17.28 -9.07 9.77
C ASP A 181 -16.21 -9.50 8.77
N LEU A 182 -16.45 -9.29 7.47
CA LEU A 182 -15.42 -9.43 6.44
C LEU A 182 -14.23 -8.50 6.74
N THR A 183 -14.48 -7.23 7.02
CA THR A 183 -13.42 -6.24 7.29
C THR A 183 -12.57 -6.65 8.47
N LYS A 184 -13.20 -7.09 9.57
CA LYS A 184 -12.47 -7.62 10.73
C LYS A 184 -11.62 -8.83 10.35
N SER A 185 -12.18 -9.80 9.62
CA SER A 185 -11.45 -10.99 9.16
C SER A 185 -10.24 -10.65 8.29
N ILE A 186 -10.39 -9.71 7.34
CA ILE A 186 -9.29 -9.22 6.50
C ILE A 186 -8.19 -8.60 7.37
N VAL A 187 -8.55 -7.69 8.28
CA VAL A 187 -7.56 -7.02 9.14
C VAL A 187 -6.90 -8.01 10.10
N GLU A 188 -7.64 -8.93 10.71
CA GLU A 188 -7.10 -9.96 11.60
C GLU A 188 -6.08 -10.85 10.88
N GLN A 189 -6.40 -11.30 9.67
CA GLN A 189 -5.47 -12.10 8.86
C GLN A 189 -4.27 -11.27 8.39
N LEU A 190 -4.46 -10.00 8.03
CA LEU A 190 -3.36 -9.10 7.67
C LEU A 190 -2.39 -8.87 8.85
N VAL A 191 -2.93 -8.67 10.05
CA VAL A 191 -2.16 -8.54 11.30
C VAL A 191 -1.42 -9.85 11.61
N SER A 192 -2.07 -11.00 11.45
CA SER A 192 -1.45 -12.33 11.60
C SER A 192 -0.29 -12.52 10.61
N ASN A 193 -0.49 -12.14 9.35
CA ASN A 193 0.53 -12.17 8.31
C ASN A 193 1.72 -11.26 8.66
N ALA A 194 1.47 -10.07 9.19
CA ALA A 194 2.53 -9.17 9.66
C ALA A 194 3.31 -9.77 10.86
N LYS A 195 2.62 -10.37 11.84
CA LYS A 195 3.25 -11.09 12.95
C LYS A 195 4.16 -12.22 12.46
N ARG A 196 3.69 -13.02 11.49
CA ARG A 196 4.46 -14.10 10.90
C ARG A 196 5.73 -13.61 10.21
N ILE A 197 5.67 -12.52 9.46
CA ILE A 197 6.86 -11.90 8.85
C ILE A 197 7.86 -11.44 9.93
N HIS A 198 7.36 -10.91 11.05
CA HIS A 198 8.19 -10.52 12.19
C HIS A 198 8.88 -11.72 12.85
N GLU A 199 8.15 -12.82 13.07
CA GLU A 199 8.68 -14.08 13.60
C GLU A 199 9.73 -14.72 12.69
N LEU A 200 9.60 -14.55 11.38
CA LEU A 200 10.61 -14.96 10.40
C LEU A 200 11.88 -14.10 10.43
N GLY A 201 11.90 -12.98 11.17
CA GLY A 201 13.10 -12.22 11.48
C GLY A 201 13.13 -10.78 10.95
N VAL A 202 12.07 -10.28 10.32
CA VAL A 202 12.00 -8.90 9.82
C VAL A 202 11.42 -7.97 10.88
N LYS A 203 12.23 -7.03 11.40
CA LYS A 203 11.83 -6.21 12.56
C LYS A 203 11.06 -4.93 12.22
N LYS A 204 11.11 -4.47 10.97
CA LYS A 204 10.47 -3.23 10.52
C LYS A 204 9.46 -3.57 9.43
N ILE A 205 8.18 -3.32 9.68
CA ILE A 205 7.09 -3.74 8.81
C ILE A 205 6.18 -2.54 8.54
N GLY A 206 6.12 -2.11 7.29
CA GLY A 206 5.17 -1.11 6.80
C GLY A 206 3.93 -1.78 6.25
N ILE A 207 2.75 -1.30 6.63
CA ILE A 207 1.45 -1.81 6.18
C ILE A 207 0.66 -0.64 5.63
N THR A 208 0.18 -0.72 4.40
CA THR A 208 -0.59 0.38 3.80
C THR A 208 -2.00 0.42 4.38
N ALA A 209 -2.44 1.60 4.80
CA ALA A 209 -3.88 1.89 4.86
C ALA A 209 -4.44 1.91 3.43
N MET A 210 -5.69 1.52 3.24
CA MET A 210 -6.36 1.59 1.95
C MET A 210 -6.52 3.04 1.50
N GLN A 211 -6.24 3.30 0.23
CA GLN A 211 -6.60 4.52 -0.49
C GLN A 211 -8.14 4.70 -0.53
N PRO A 212 -8.68 5.90 -0.83
CA PRO A 212 -10.11 6.10 -1.03
C PRO A 212 -10.60 5.32 -2.27
N ILE A 213 -10.98 4.06 -2.08
CA ILE A 213 -11.30 3.16 -3.20
C ILE A 213 -12.49 3.66 -4.01
N GLY A 214 -13.41 4.42 -3.41
CA GLY A 214 -14.52 5.05 -4.11
C GLY A 214 -14.08 6.06 -5.16
N CYS A 215 -12.84 6.53 -5.11
CA CYS A 215 -12.25 7.42 -6.12
C CYS A 215 -11.52 6.66 -7.25
N LEU A 216 -11.42 5.33 -7.21
CA LEU A 216 -10.81 4.56 -8.28
C LEU A 216 -11.69 4.59 -9.54
N PRO A 217 -11.11 4.51 -10.76
CA PRO A 217 -11.86 4.58 -12.01
C PRO A 217 -13.07 3.61 -12.09
N GLN A 218 -12.96 2.42 -11.50
CA GLN A 218 -14.07 1.44 -11.46
C GLN A 218 -15.30 1.93 -10.69
N PHE A 219 -15.11 2.81 -9.69
CA PHE A 219 -16.20 3.37 -8.87
C PHE A 219 -16.70 4.71 -9.39
N THR A 220 -15.88 5.45 -10.15
CA THR A 220 -16.22 6.78 -10.65
C THR A 220 -16.72 6.78 -12.10
N VAL A 221 -16.61 5.65 -12.83
CA VAL A 221 -17.06 5.54 -14.23
C VAL A 221 -18.54 5.89 -14.42
N SER A 222 -19.41 5.54 -13.47
CA SER A 222 -20.85 5.85 -13.52
C SER A 222 -21.16 7.34 -13.44
N THR A 223 -20.20 8.14 -12.95
CA THR A 223 -20.30 9.60 -12.83
C THR A 223 -19.39 10.30 -13.83
N SER A 224 -18.96 9.62 -14.89
CA SER A 224 -17.99 10.14 -15.86
C SER A 224 -16.70 10.64 -15.20
N TYR A 225 -16.24 9.92 -14.18
CA TYR A 225 -15.04 10.22 -13.40
C TYR A 225 -15.09 11.50 -12.56
N GLN A 226 -16.27 12.10 -12.37
CA GLN A 226 -16.42 13.38 -11.67
C GLN A 226 -16.52 13.22 -10.15
N ASN A 227 -17.18 12.16 -9.68
CA ASN A 227 -17.48 11.98 -8.26
C ASN A 227 -16.99 10.64 -7.76
N CYS A 228 -16.34 10.67 -6.58
CA CYS A 228 -16.04 9.48 -5.83
C CYS A 228 -17.32 8.86 -5.26
N SER A 229 -17.32 7.54 -5.11
CA SER A 229 -18.36 6.81 -4.37
C SER A 229 -18.16 6.96 -2.87
N ASP A 230 -19.12 7.60 -2.19
CA ASP A 230 -19.11 7.74 -0.72
C ASP A 230 -19.13 6.37 -0.04
N SER A 231 -19.94 5.43 -0.53
CA SER A 231 -20.01 4.08 0.04
C SER A 231 -18.69 3.33 -0.11
N GLY A 232 -18.00 3.48 -1.26
CA GLY A 232 -16.67 2.92 -1.46
C GLY A 232 -15.64 3.52 -0.50
N ASN A 233 -15.68 4.85 -0.30
CA ASN A 233 -14.77 5.52 0.63
C ASN A 233 -15.05 5.14 2.10
N SER A 234 -16.32 5.01 2.50
CA SER A 234 -16.67 4.55 3.85
C SER A 234 -16.14 3.14 4.15
N VAL A 235 -16.07 2.25 3.15
CA VAL A 235 -15.45 0.92 3.30
C VAL A 235 -13.96 1.04 3.61
N ALA A 236 -13.23 1.87 2.84
CA ALA A 236 -11.81 2.11 3.07
C ALA A 236 -11.55 2.78 4.43
N GLU A 237 -12.36 3.76 4.82
CA GLU A 237 -12.26 4.43 6.12
C GLU A 237 -12.49 3.47 7.28
N PHE A 238 -13.51 2.61 7.19
CA PHE A 238 -13.78 1.60 8.22
C PHE A 238 -12.64 0.57 8.31
N HIS A 239 -12.14 0.08 7.18
CA HIS A 239 -10.95 -0.78 7.14
C HIS A 239 -9.76 -0.13 7.84
N ASN A 240 -9.47 1.13 7.50
CA ASN A 240 -8.33 1.87 8.02
C ASN A 240 -8.45 2.11 9.53
N GLN A 241 -9.64 2.39 10.04
CA GLN A 241 -9.90 2.51 11.47
C GLN A 241 -9.57 1.19 12.19
N VAL A 242 -10.13 0.07 11.74
CA VAL A 242 -9.90 -1.25 12.34
C VAL A 242 -8.41 -1.65 12.26
N LEU A 243 -7.74 -1.35 11.15
CA LEU A 243 -6.32 -1.61 10.95
C LEU A 243 -5.44 -0.80 11.91
N VAL A 244 -5.66 0.51 12.01
CA VAL A 244 -4.90 1.39 12.92
C VAL A 244 -5.03 0.94 14.37
N GLU A 245 -6.24 0.59 14.81
CA GLU A 245 -6.47 0.08 16.15
C GLU A 245 -5.75 -1.25 16.40
N SER A 246 -5.80 -2.16 15.43
CA SER A 246 -5.18 -3.48 15.53
C SER A 246 -3.65 -3.40 15.55
N ILE A 247 -3.05 -2.52 14.74
CA ILE A 247 -1.60 -2.29 14.73
C ILE A 247 -1.13 -1.56 15.97
N ARG A 248 -1.90 -0.60 16.50
CA ARG A 248 -1.61 0.01 17.80
C ARG A 248 -1.61 -1.03 18.92
N LYS A 249 -2.58 -1.95 18.94
CA LYS A 249 -2.62 -3.05 19.91
C LYS A 249 -1.40 -3.97 19.74
N LEU A 250 -1.07 -4.35 18.51
CA LEU A 250 0.08 -5.20 18.22
C LEU A 250 1.41 -4.58 18.68
N ASN A 251 1.63 -3.29 18.41
CA ASN A 251 2.84 -2.59 18.87
C ASN A 251 2.94 -2.58 20.41
N ASN A 252 1.82 -2.48 21.14
CA ASN A 252 1.83 -2.55 22.60
C ASN A 252 2.13 -3.96 23.15
N GLU A 253 1.95 -5.01 22.33
CA GLU A 253 2.25 -6.40 22.69
C GLU A 253 3.70 -6.81 22.33
N THR A 254 4.43 -5.98 21.58
CA THR A 254 5.73 -6.37 20.99
C THR A 254 6.85 -5.37 21.29
N ASP A 255 7.78 -5.75 22.17
CA ASP A 255 8.89 -4.87 22.58
C ASP A 255 9.99 -4.67 21.51
N THR A 256 9.98 -5.47 20.44
CA THR A 256 11.10 -5.54 19.48
C THR A 256 10.73 -5.30 18.02
N ALA A 257 9.44 -5.16 17.72
CA ALA A 257 8.93 -4.97 16.37
C ALA A 257 8.48 -3.52 16.16
N LEU A 258 8.71 -3.00 14.95
CA LEU A 258 8.18 -1.71 14.54
C LEU A 258 7.18 -1.92 13.40
N PHE A 259 5.88 -1.95 13.73
CA PHE A 259 4.79 -1.95 12.76
C PHE A 259 4.32 -0.51 12.50
N VAL A 260 4.37 -0.08 11.23
CA VAL A 260 4.03 1.30 10.83
C VAL A 260 2.94 1.29 9.77
N ILE A 261 1.96 2.16 9.93
CA ILE A 261 0.94 2.39 8.90
C ILE A 261 1.49 3.39 7.86
N LEU A 262 1.39 3.03 6.59
CA LEU A 262 1.60 3.92 5.45
C LEU A 262 0.23 4.43 4.98
N ASP A 263 -0.07 5.69 5.27
CA ASP A 263 -1.40 6.27 5.06
C ASP A 263 -1.63 6.66 3.58
N LEU A 264 -1.99 5.67 2.75
CA LEU A 264 -2.34 5.93 1.35
C LEU A 264 -3.63 6.73 1.23
N TYR A 265 -4.57 6.62 2.19
CA TYR A 265 -5.81 7.39 2.14
C TYR A 265 -5.52 8.89 2.10
N LYS A 266 -4.68 9.35 3.03
CA LYS A 266 -4.25 10.74 3.11
C LYS A 266 -3.39 11.16 1.92
N ALA A 267 -2.49 10.28 1.46
CA ALA A 267 -1.64 10.56 0.30
C ALA A 267 -2.44 10.75 -1.00
N PHE A 268 -3.45 9.92 -1.24
CA PHE A 268 -4.34 10.07 -2.39
C PHE A 268 -5.24 11.30 -2.23
N SER A 269 -5.83 11.49 -1.05
CA SER A 269 -6.74 12.60 -0.79
C SER A 269 -6.05 13.96 -0.95
N SER A 270 -4.77 14.07 -0.59
CA SER A 270 -4.02 15.32 -0.79
C SER A 270 -3.87 15.65 -2.27
N VAL A 271 -3.55 14.67 -3.12
CA VAL A 271 -3.42 14.85 -4.57
C VAL A 271 -4.78 15.18 -5.21
N LEU A 272 -5.84 14.46 -4.84
CA LEU A 272 -7.19 14.71 -5.38
C LEU A 272 -7.71 16.10 -5.00
N ASN A 273 -7.45 16.56 -3.78
CA ASN A 273 -7.84 17.90 -3.34
C ASN A 273 -7.00 19.00 -4.03
N LEU A 274 -5.72 18.74 -4.32
CA LEU A 274 -4.91 19.66 -5.13
C LEU A 274 -5.46 19.77 -6.56
N GLN A 275 -5.91 18.66 -7.16
CA GLN A 275 -6.50 18.67 -8.50
C GLN A 275 -7.84 19.41 -8.56
N LYS A 276 -8.70 19.33 -7.52
CA LYS A 276 -9.93 20.15 -7.45
C LYS A 276 -9.66 21.66 -7.50
N ASN A 277 -8.46 22.08 -7.08
CA ASN A 277 -8.04 23.48 -7.09
C ASN A 277 -7.28 23.90 -8.36
N ILE A 278 -7.00 22.96 -9.27
CA ILE A 278 -6.35 23.23 -10.56
C ILE A 278 -7.42 23.07 -11.65
N SER A 279 -7.80 24.17 -12.30
CA SER A 279 -8.71 24.15 -13.46
C SER A 279 -8.17 23.24 -14.58
N ALA A 280 -9.08 22.55 -15.28
CA ALA A 280 -8.83 21.46 -16.22
C ALA A 280 -7.94 21.78 -17.46
N ASP A 281 -7.40 22.99 -17.59
CA ASP A 281 -6.61 23.45 -18.75
C ASP A 281 -5.09 23.54 -18.51
N SER A 282 -4.57 23.03 -17.39
CA SER A 282 -3.11 23.03 -17.17
C SER A 282 -2.45 21.79 -17.78
N PRO A 283 -1.47 21.93 -18.69
CA PRO A 283 -0.66 20.81 -19.16
C PRO A 283 0.24 20.38 -18.00
N PHE A 284 -0.09 19.24 -17.36
CA PHE A 284 0.66 18.72 -16.23
C PHE A 284 2.04 18.25 -16.71
N SER A 285 3.09 19.01 -16.36
CA SER A 285 4.48 18.64 -16.62
C SER A 285 4.98 17.61 -15.60
N ASP A 286 5.39 16.44 -16.08
CA ASP A 286 6.46 15.49 -15.71
C ASP A 286 7.09 15.39 -14.29
N SER A 287 6.57 16.04 -13.25
CA SER A 287 7.18 16.02 -11.90
C SER A 287 6.24 15.67 -10.75
N ASN A 288 5.01 15.27 -11.02
CA ASN A 288 4.08 14.82 -9.98
C ASN A 288 3.86 13.30 -10.08
N ILE A 289 3.74 12.65 -8.92
CA ILE A 289 3.50 11.20 -8.79
C ILE A 289 2.26 10.84 -9.60
N HIS A 290 2.46 10.30 -10.80
CA HIS A 290 1.40 9.71 -11.59
C HIS A 290 1.07 8.35 -10.98
N VAL A 291 0.12 8.31 -10.05
CA VAL A 291 -0.57 7.05 -9.75
C VAL A 291 -1.66 6.87 -10.80
N MET A 292 -1.28 6.53 -12.04
CA MET A 292 -2.24 5.96 -12.96
C MET A 292 -2.53 4.53 -12.50
N VAL A 293 -3.61 4.36 -11.74
CA VAL A 293 -4.24 3.05 -11.58
C VAL A 293 -4.93 2.76 -12.91
N TYR A 294 -4.23 2.06 -13.80
CA TYR A 294 -4.90 1.47 -14.95
C TYR A 294 -5.95 0.49 -14.44
N ARG A 295 -7.14 0.59 -15.04
CA ARG A 295 -8.26 -0.37 -15.04
C ARG A 295 -7.90 -1.68 -14.32
N GLU A 296 -8.22 -1.82 -13.04
CA GLU A 296 -8.29 -3.15 -12.43
C GLU A 296 -9.34 -3.92 -13.25
N PHE A 297 -8.88 -5.01 -13.86
CA PHE A 297 -9.62 -5.73 -14.90
C PHE A 297 -10.99 -6.18 -14.39
N ASN A 298 -12.03 -5.86 -15.17
CA ASN A 298 -13.28 -6.62 -15.12
C ASN A 298 -12.94 -8.06 -15.50
N GLY A 299 -13.45 -9.04 -14.75
CA GLY A 299 -13.17 -10.48 -14.91
C GLY A 299 -13.67 -11.14 -16.21
N GLY A 300 -13.68 -10.42 -17.34
CA GLY A 300 -14.11 -10.88 -18.66
C GLY A 300 -12.97 -11.18 -19.65
N ASP A 301 -11.73 -10.77 -19.39
CA ASP A 301 -10.61 -10.96 -20.34
C ASP A 301 -9.80 -12.24 -20.09
N PHE A 302 -10.43 -13.26 -19.47
CA PHE A 302 -9.88 -14.61 -19.38
C PHE A 302 -10.61 -15.53 -20.38
N ALA A 303 -10.27 -15.37 -21.65
CA ALA A 303 -10.50 -16.37 -22.70
C ALA A 303 -9.20 -16.59 -23.48
#